data_AF-A0A4Q7T068-F1
#
_entry.id   AF-A0A4Q7T068-F1
#
_cell.length_a   1.000
_cell.length_b   1.000
_cell.length_c   1.000
_cell.angle_alpha   90.00
_cell.angle_beta   90.00
_cell.angle_gamma   90.00
#
_symmetry.space_group_name_H-M   'P 1'
#
loop_
_entity.id
_entity.type
_entity.pdbx_description
1 polymer ?
#
loop_
_entity_poly.entity_id
_entity_poly.type
_entity_poly.pdbx_seq_one_letter_code
_entity_poly.pdbx_strand_id
1 'polypeptide(L)'
;MIVSADLARLAPSEKAAMIYAEAHGDVANRLWRAALGGDTGDVGNRQASITGLRTAEPAGFDIDSLMSLLAPRSSAPSAPPSAADDSTAPASTAPCVVGATEPGKLGGLGPNGRFGGALEAAARRTGIPAAALAAIVDAEAAKGCDGSWKTNSRNPRSSAAGLGQFLGATWQGEAERAGTWLHGIAMRQGWLSSDGHVLPGARSALLALRYDAATAINATADYAHRSVTLLKKAGIAIGEDITTVARAAYLGHHLGTADAVRFLKGGLGSGRAKLLLHAQVGSAAASRRIASVGDAANAHRSWLLDYIDRHVTPTRFAV
;
A
#
# COMPACT_ATOMS: atom_id res chain seq x y z
N MET A 1 -14.51 7.51 25.78
CA MET A 1 -15.41 6.34 25.77
C MET A 1 -16.16 6.27 24.42
N ILE A 2 -15.43 6.21 23.30
CA ILE A 2 -15.99 6.32 21.93
C ILE A 2 -15.16 5.44 20.98
N VAL A 3 -15.29 4.11 21.02
CA VAL A 3 -14.81 3.22 19.92
C VAL A 3 -15.71 1.98 19.80
N SER A 4 -16.21 1.40 20.90
CA SER A 4 -17.14 0.26 20.84
C SER A 4 -18.48 0.56 20.16
N ALA A 5 -18.85 1.84 20.03
CA ALA A 5 -20.11 2.25 19.43
C ALA A 5 -20.14 2.10 17.89
N ASP A 6 -19.00 2.14 17.20
CA ASP A 6 -18.99 2.13 15.72
C ASP A 6 -18.95 0.74 15.10
N LEU A 7 -18.29 -0.24 15.74
CA LEU A 7 -18.42 -1.64 15.33
C LEU A 7 -19.85 -2.14 15.49
N ALA A 8 -20.59 -1.67 16.50
CA ALA A 8 -21.99 -2.02 16.68
C ALA A 8 -22.89 -1.50 15.53
N ARG A 9 -22.54 -0.37 14.92
CA ARG A 9 -23.31 0.31 13.86
C ARG A 9 -23.14 -0.27 12.46
N LEU A 10 -22.13 -1.09 12.22
CA LEU A 10 -21.98 -1.79 10.93
C LEU A 10 -23.13 -2.77 10.73
N ALA A 11 -23.67 -2.80 9.51
CA ALA A 11 -24.71 -3.76 9.15
C ALA A 11 -24.16 -5.19 9.31
N PRO A 12 -25.00 -6.18 9.69
CA PRO A 12 -24.56 -7.57 9.85
C PRO A 12 -23.81 -8.14 8.64
N SER A 13 -24.21 -7.73 7.43
CA SER A 13 -23.53 -8.10 6.17
C SER A 13 -22.13 -7.49 6.03
N GLU A 14 -21.92 -6.26 6.50
CA GLU A 14 -20.61 -5.60 6.50
C GLU A 14 -19.67 -6.22 7.53
N LYS A 15 -20.20 -6.59 8.70
CA LYS A 15 -19.47 -7.35 9.72
C LYS A 15 -19.06 -8.72 9.18
N ALA A 16 -19.98 -9.44 8.55
CA ALA A 16 -19.70 -10.73 7.94
C ALA A 16 -18.67 -10.61 6.81
N ALA A 17 -18.77 -9.58 5.97
CA ALA A 17 -17.79 -9.29 4.93
C ALA A 17 -16.40 -8.98 5.52
N MET A 18 -16.32 -8.25 6.63
CA MET A 18 -15.07 -7.95 7.34
C MET A 18 -14.44 -9.21 7.96
N ILE A 19 -15.23 -10.06 8.63
CA ILE A 19 -14.76 -11.32 9.22
C ILE A 19 -14.30 -12.30 8.12
N TYR A 20 -15.10 -12.46 7.07
CA TYR A 20 -14.77 -13.30 5.92
C TYR A 20 -13.52 -12.80 5.19
N ALA A 21 -13.38 -11.47 5.07
CA ALA A 21 -12.23 -10.81 4.50
C ALA A 21 -10.95 -11.07 5.31
N GLU A 22 -11.02 -10.91 6.64
CA GLU A 22 -9.90 -11.17 7.56
C GLU A 22 -9.41 -12.62 7.43
N ALA A 23 -10.35 -13.58 7.52
CA ALA A 23 -10.05 -15.00 7.40
C ALA A 23 -9.37 -15.35 6.05
N HIS A 24 -9.86 -14.78 4.95
CA HIS A 24 -9.25 -14.99 3.63
C HIS A 24 -7.87 -14.35 3.49
N GLY A 25 -7.65 -13.17 4.06
CA GLY A 25 -6.36 -12.49 4.03
C GLY A 25 -5.28 -13.27 4.77
N ASP A 26 -5.62 -13.82 5.94
CA ASP A 26 -4.71 -14.64 6.74
C ASP A 26 -4.37 -15.97 6.07
N VAL A 27 -5.37 -16.64 5.47
CA VAL A 27 -5.16 -17.88 4.71
C VAL A 27 -4.29 -17.62 3.48
N ALA A 28 -4.58 -16.57 2.70
CA ALA A 28 -3.75 -16.21 1.54
C ALA A 28 -2.30 -15.89 1.93
N ASN A 29 -2.08 -15.23 3.07
CA ASN A 29 -0.75 -14.87 3.56
C ASN A 29 0.01 -16.09 4.13
N ARG A 30 -0.69 -17.06 4.71
CA ARG A 30 -0.11 -18.36 5.12
C ARG A 30 0.26 -19.22 3.92
N LEU A 31 -0.62 -19.29 2.91
CA LEU A 31 -0.36 -20.00 1.66
C LEU A 31 0.81 -19.37 0.90
N TRP A 32 0.91 -18.04 0.86
CA TRP A 32 2.07 -17.35 0.32
C TRP A 32 3.36 -17.66 1.06
N ARG A 33 3.34 -17.71 2.40
CA ARG A 33 4.51 -18.10 3.20
C ARG A 33 4.92 -19.57 2.99
N ALA A 34 3.95 -20.47 2.87
CA ALA A 34 4.20 -21.88 2.59
C ALA A 34 4.78 -22.09 1.18
N ALA A 35 4.27 -21.36 0.18
CA ALA A 35 4.77 -21.40 -1.20
C ALA A 35 6.17 -20.79 -1.36
N LEU A 36 6.57 -19.87 -0.46
CA LEU A 36 7.90 -19.25 -0.43
C LEU A 36 8.93 -20.04 0.38
N GLY A 37 8.60 -21.23 0.89
CA GLY A 37 9.53 -22.11 1.60
C GLY A 37 9.97 -21.59 2.98
N GLY A 38 9.07 -20.91 3.71
CA GLY A 38 9.35 -20.46 5.07
C GLY A 38 9.55 -21.64 6.03
N ASP A 39 10.81 -22.00 6.26
CA ASP A 39 11.25 -22.97 7.25
C ASP A 39 10.98 -22.41 8.67
N THR A 40 10.03 -23.02 9.40
CA THR A 40 9.92 -22.79 10.84
C THR A 40 10.95 -23.68 11.54
N GLY A 41 12.18 -23.19 11.63
CA GLY A 41 13.16 -23.76 12.53
C GLY A 41 12.75 -23.49 13.98
N ASP A 42 12.15 -24.49 14.63
CA ASP A 42 12.51 -24.98 15.96
C ASP A 42 11.62 -26.18 16.35
N VAL A 43 12.17 -27.39 16.35
CA VAL A 43 11.89 -28.38 17.40
C VAL A 43 13.13 -29.24 17.59
N GLY A 44 13.76 -29.09 18.75
CA GLY A 44 14.81 -29.98 19.22
C GLY A 44 14.37 -31.45 19.28
N ASN A 45 15.29 -32.31 18.88
CA ASN A 45 15.54 -33.67 19.36
C ASN A 45 14.36 -34.67 19.40
N ARG A 46 14.32 -35.57 18.41
CA ARG A 46 14.21 -37.02 18.66
C ARG A 46 14.79 -37.83 17.50
N GLN A 47 15.86 -38.56 17.81
CA GLN A 47 16.35 -39.69 17.03
C GLN A 47 15.26 -40.75 16.84
N ALA A 48 15.08 -41.21 15.60
CA ALA A 48 14.86 -42.62 15.26
C ALA A 48 15.14 -42.83 13.77
N SER A 49 16.21 -43.55 13.48
CA SER A 49 16.58 -44.08 12.17
C SER A 49 15.56 -45.10 11.68
N ILE A 50 15.08 -45.00 10.44
CA ILE A 50 14.77 -46.16 9.59
C ILE A 50 15.19 -45.88 8.14
N THR A 51 15.86 -46.89 7.61
CA THR A 51 16.61 -47.04 6.37
C THR A 51 15.72 -47.20 5.13
N GLY A 52 16.10 -46.55 4.02
CA GLY A 52 15.97 -47.05 2.64
C GLY A 52 14.62 -46.95 1.92
N LEU A 53 14.53 -46.09 0.90
CA LEU A 53 14.25 -46.49 -0.49
C LEU A 53 14.36 -45.29 -1.46
N ARG A 54 15.27 -45.43 -2.42
CA ARG A 54 15.20 -45.03 -3.84
C ARG A 54 14.60 -43.66 -4.23
N THR A 55 15.48 -42.88 -4.85
CA THR A 55 15.24 -41.78 -5.79
C THR A 55 14.02 -42.01 -6.70
N ALA A 56 13.00 -41.17 -6.53
CA ALA A 56 12.00 -40.86 -7.54
C ALA A 56 11.84 -39.33 -7.57
N GLU A 57 11.96 -38.76 -8.76
CA GLU A 57 11.81 -37.33 -9.06
C GLU A 57 10.49 -36.78 -8.50
N PRO A 58 10.46 -35.57 -7.90
CA PRO A 58 9.19 -34.94 -7.61
C PRO A 58 8.59 -34.44 -8.92
N ALA A 59 7.60 -35.17 -9.43
CA ALA A 59 6.66 -34.67 -10.40
C ALA A 59 6.17 -33.29 -9.93
N GLY A 60 6.41 -32.28 -10.76
CA GLY A 60 6.05 -30.90 -10.47
C GLY A 60 4.57 -30.81 -10.09
N PHE A 61 4.30 -30.35 -8.87
CA PHE A 61 2.96 -29.95 -8.47
C PHE A 61 2.54 -28.75 -9.33
N ASP A 62 1.63 -28.98 -10.26
CA ASP A 62 1.08 -27.96 -11.14
C ASP A 62 0.09 -27.07 -10.37
N ILE A 63 0.57 -25.88 -9.99
CA ILE A 63 -0.19 -24.84 -9.30
C ILE A 63 -1.36 -24.32 -10.16
N ASP A 64 -1.28 -24.45 -11.50
CA ASP A 64 -2.33 -23.99 -12.41
C ASP A 64 -3.57 -24.90 -12.37
N SER A 65 -3.38 -26.20 -12.10
CA SER A 65 -4.47 -27.15 -11.85
C SER A 65 -5.23 -26.86 -10.56
N LEU A 66 -4.54 -26.38 -9.51
CA LEU A 66 -5.18 -26.01 -8.23
C LEU A 66 -5.96 -24.69 -8.35
N MET A 67 -5.44 -23.74 -9.14
CA MET A 67 -6.09 -22.45 -9.41
C MET A 67 -7.34 -22.58 -10.28
N SER A 68 -7.40 -23.58 -11.15
CA SER A 68 -8.58 -23.88 -11.98
C SER A 68 -9.73 -24.49 -11.18
N LEU A 69 -9.46 -25.12 -10.03
CA LEU A 69 -10.48 -25.71 -9.16
C LEU A 69 -11.14 -24.69 -8.19
N LEU A 70 -10.52 -23.52 -8.01
CA LEU A 70 -10.94 -22.51 -7.03
C LEU A 70 -11.63 -21.27 -7.66
N ALA A 71 -11.74 -21.22 -8.98
CA ALA A 71 -12.40 -20.12 -9.68
C ALA A 71 -13.91 -20.37 -9.82
N PRO A 72 -14.80 -19.49 -9.31
CA PRO A 72 -16.21 -19.56 -9.64
C PRO A 72 -16.41 -19.30 -11.14
N ARG A 73 -17.09 -20.22 -11.82
CA ARG A 73 -17.49 -20.05 -13.23
C ARG A 73 -18.57 -18.98 -13.30
N SER A 74 -18.24 -17.84 -13.89
CA SER A 74 -19.23 -16.90 -14.43
C SER A 74 -18.65 -16.17 -15.62
N SER A 75 -19.26 -16.44 -16.76
CA SER A 75 -18.98 -15.96 -18.10
C SER A 75 -19.82 -14.72 -18.42
N ALA A 76 -19.20 -13.57 -18.70
CA ALA A 76 -19.63 -12.58 -19.70
C ALA A 76 -18.57 -11.46 -19.83
N PRO A 77 -18.36 -10.88 -21.04
CA PRO A 77 -17.20 -10.05 -21.35
C PRO A 77 -17.43 -8.57 -21.02
N SER A 78 -16.40 -7.88 -20.54
CA SER A 78 -16.38 -6.41 -20.45
C SER A 78 -15.27 -5.87 -21.35
N ALA A 79 -15.70 -5.13 -22.38
CA ALA A 79 -14.88 -4.47 -23.39
C ALA A 79 -14.10 -3.27 -22.81
N PRO A 80 -13.00 -2.83 -23.46
CA PRO A 80 -12.16 -1.73 -23.00
C PRO A 80 -12.76 -0.35 -23.35
N PRO A 81 -12.52 0.72 -22.56
CA PRO A 81 -12.88 2.06 -22.99
C PRO A 81 -11.86 2.61 -24.00
N SER A 82 -12.41 3.06 -25.13
CA SER A 82 -11.75 3.71 -26.26
C SER A 82 -11.33 5.15 -25.94
N ALA A 83 -10.25 5.57 -26.59
CA ALA A 83 -9.78 6.94 -26.69
C ALA A 83 -10.74 7.81 -27.52
N ALA A 84 -10.81 9.09 -27.18
CA ALA A 84 -11.27 10.16 -28.07
C ALA A 84 -10.38 11.39 -27.86
N ASP A 85 -9.79 11.84 -28.96
CA ASP A 85 -9.03 13.07 -29.12
C ASP A 85 -9.94 14.30 -29.02
N ASP A 86 -9.36 15.43 -28.59
CA ASP A 86 -9.65 16.73 -29.20
C ASP A 86 -8.49 17.73 -28.95
N SER A 87 -7.94 18.25 -30.05
CA SER A 87 -7.05 19.44 -30.17
C SER A 87 -7.96 20.66 -30.45
N THR A 88 -7.75 21.94 -30.07
CA THR A 88 -6.60 22.87 -30.15
C THR A 88 -7.06 24.24 -29.55
N ALA A 89 -6.38 24.88 -28.57
CA ALA A 89 -5.53 26.12 -28.60
C ALA A 89 -6.22 27.51 -28.86
N PRO A 90 -5.66 28.72 -28.53
CA PRO A 90 -4.48 29.10 -27.71
C PRO A 90 -4.59 30.32 -26.71
N ALA A 91 -3.59 30.40 -25.81
CA ALA A 91 -2.82 31.51 -25.18
C ALA A 91 -3.40 32.88 -24.69
N SER A 92 -2.98 33.29 -23.47
CA SER A 92 -2.56 34.67 -23.15
C SER A 92 -1.63 34.74 -21.92
N THR A 93 -0.55 35.50 -22.04
CA THR A 93 0.57 35.72 -21.11
C THR A 93 0.44 37.04 -20.32
N ALA A 94 0.76 37.04 -19.03
CA ALA A 94 1.61 38.05 -18.34
C ALA A 94 1.70 37.75 -16.81
N PRO A 95 2.80 38.14 -16.13
CA PRO A 95 3.24 37.53 -14.87
C PRO A 95 2.91 38.38 -13.63
N CYS A 96 2.61 37.72 -12.51
CA CYS A 96 2.60 38.36 -11.19
C CYS A 96 3.19 37.43 -10.12
N VAL A 97 4.13 38.01 -9.37
CA VAL A 97 4.86 37.45 -8.23
C VAL A 97 3.92 36.95 -7.13
N VAL A 98 4.15 35.73 -6.62
CA VAL A 98 3.62 35.23 -5.34
C VAL A 98 4.68 34.28 -4.80
N GLY A 99 5.37 34.55 -3.68
CA GLY A 99 4.82 34.65 -2.33
C GLY A 99 4.97 33.28 -1.68
N ALA A 100 5.74 33.19 -0.59
CA ALA A 100 6.00 31.95 0.14
C ALA A 100 4.67 31.21 0.44
N THR A 101 4.59 29.96 0.00
CA THR A 101 3.40 29.12 0.06
C THR A 101 3.08 28.81 1.53
N GLU A 102 1.96 29.33 2.03
CA GLU A 102 1.40 28.93 3.33
C GLU A 102 1.14 27.41 3.32
N PRO A 103 1.85 26.61 4.12
CA PRO A 103 1.67 25.17 4.16
C PRO A 103 0.36 24.85 4.88
N GLY A 104 -0.76 24.73 4.17
CA GLY A 104 -1.97 24.31 4.88
C GLY A 104 -3.31 24.32 4.19
N LYS A 105 -3.49 24.92 3.01
CA LYS A 105 -4.80 24.91 2.34
C LYS A 105 -4.79 23.94 1.16
N LEU A 106 -5.76 23.02 1.15
CA LEU A 106 -5.93 22.04 0.06
C LEU A 106 -6.88 22.55 -1.02
N GLY A 107 -6.46 22.40 -2.28
CA GLY A 107 -7.27 22.55 -3.48
C GLY A 107 -7.61 21.19 -4.11
N GLY A 108 -8.44 21.19 -5.16
CA GLY A 108 -8.56 20.05 -6.08
C GLY A 108 -9.05 18.70 -5.50
N LEU A 109 -9.60 18.66 -4.29
CA LEU A 109 -10.13 17.42 -3.70
C LEU A 109 -11.46 16.97 -4.31
N GLY A 110 -12.25 17.89 -4.89
CA GLY A 110 -13.58 17.59 -5.44
C GLY A 110 -14.47 16.86 -4.42
N PRO A 111 -15.02 15.67 -4.75
CA PRO A 111 -15.88 14.90 -3.83
C PRO A 111 -15.15 14.44 -2.56
N ASN A 112 -13.81 14.52 -2.53
CA ASN A 112 -12.98 14.14 -1.39
C ASN A 112 -12.76 15.28 -0.38
N GLY A 113 -13.41 16.44 -0.58
CA GLY A 113 -13.27 17.60 0.30
C GLY A 113 -13.52 17.31 1.78
N ARG A 114 -14.37 16.32 2.09
CA ARG A 114 -14.62 15.83 3.47
C ARG A 114 -13.36 15.37 4.21
N PHE A 115 -12.29 15.01 3.51
CA PHE A 115 -11.02 14.56 4.10
C PHE A 115 -10.01 15.69 4.31
N GLY A 116 -10.27 16.90 3.80
CA GLY A 116 -9.33 18.01 3.82
C GLY A 116 -8.80 18.33 5.23
N GLY A 117 -9.70 18.48 6.20
CA GLY A 117 -9.30 18.76 7.59
C GLY A 117 -8.43 17.67 8.22
N ALA A 118 -8.67 16.40 7.88
CA ALA A 118 -7.84 15.29 8.38
C ALA A 118 -6.45 15.28 7.73
N LEU A 119 -6.36 15.56 6.43
CA LEU A 119 -5.09 15.68 5.70
C LEU A 119 -4.25 16.84 6.21
N GLU A 120 -4.87 18.00 6.44
CA GLU A 120 -4.19 19.18 6.98
C GLU A 120 -3.72 18.96 8.43
N ALA A 121 -4.54 18.31 9.26
CA ALA A 121 -4.14 17.95 10.62
C ALA A 121 -2.97 16.95 10.64
N ALA A 122 -3.02 15.94 9.78
CA ALA A 122 -1.94 14.97 9.65
C ALA A 122 -0.65 15.64 9.14
N ALA A 123 -0.77 16.55 8.17
CA ALA A 123 0.35 17.34 7.66
C ALA A 123 1.03 18.16 8.74
N ARG A 124 0.26 18.90 9.56
CA ARG A 124 0.81 19.67 10.69
C ARG A 124 1.55 18.79 11.70
N ARG A 125 1.06 17.56 11.93
CA ARG A 125 1.64 16.64 12.90
C ARG A 125 2.96 16.02 12.43
N THR A 126 3.10 15.74 11.13
CA THR A 126 4.24 14.97 10.60
C THR A 126 5.22 15.80 9.77
N GLY A 127 4.84 17.03 9.40
CA GLY A 127 5.62 17.89 8.51
C GLY A 127 5.55 17.49 7.02
N ILE A 128 4.76 16.46 6.65
CA ILE A 128 4.54 16.10 5.25
C ILE A 128 3.46 17.02 4.67
N PRO A 129 3.69 17.70 3.53
CA PRO A 129 2.70 18.62 2.96
C PRO A 129 1.35 17.96 2.73
N ALA A 130 0.26 18.65 3.06
CA ALA A 130 -1.10 18.11 2.91
C ALA A 130 -1.39 17.68 1.47
N ALA A 131 -0.93 18.45 0.48
CA ALA A 131 -1.07 18.13 -0.94
C ALA A 131 -0.29 16.86 -1.33
N ALA A 132 0.86 16.60 -0.70
CA ALA A 132 1.60 15.35 -0.88
C ALA A 132 0.84 14.16 -0.29
N LEU A 133 0.25 14.30 0.91
CA LEU A 133 -0.59 13.27 1.51
C LEU A 133 -1.83 12.98 0.66
N ALA A 134 -2.49 14.02 0.13
CA ALA A 134 -3.63 13.89 -0.75
C ALA A 134 -3.28 13.11 -2.02
N ALA A 135 -2.12 13.39 -2.64
CA ALA A 135 -1.65 12.65 -3.81
C ALA A 135 -1.35 11.18 -3.51
N ILE A 136 -0.75 10.87 -2.37
CA ILE A 136 -0.50 9.47 -1.96
C ILE A 136 -1.82 8.74 -1.75
N VAL A 137 -2.77 9.35 -1.02
CA VAL A 137 -4.09 8.74 -0.80
C VAL A 137 -4.85 8.58 -2.12
N ASP A 138 -4.79 9.57 -3.02
CA ASP A 138 -5.41 9.47 -4.33
C ASP A 138 -4.81 8.32 -5.16
N ALA A 139 -3.49 8.14 -5.14
CA ALA A 139 -2.82 7.07 -5.85
C ALA A 139 -3.17 5.67 -5.29
N GLU A 140 -3.35 5.55 -3.98
CA GLU A 140 -3.60 4.27 -3.31
C GLU A 140 -5.08 3.87 -3.28
N ALA A 141 -5.97 4.81 -2.96
CA ALA A 141 -7.36 4.49 -2.69
C ALA A 141 -8.10 4.05 -3.96
N ALA A 142 -8.88 2.97 -3.86
CA ALA A 142 -9.89 2.68 -4.87
C ALA A 142 -10.88 3.84 -4.97
N LYS A 143 -11.31 4.17 -6.19
CA LYS A 143 -12.20 5.29 -6.47
C LYS A 143 -13.62 4.84 -6.85
N GLY A 144 -14.61 5.65 -6.52
CA GLY A 144 -15.96 5.61 -7.09
C GLY A 144 -15.95 6.11 -8.53
N CYS A 145 -17.07 5.93 -9.24
CA CYS A 145 -17.25 6.49 -10.59
C CYS A 145 -17.20 8.03 -10.59
N ASP A 146 -17.57 8.65 -9.48
CA ASP A 146 -17.49 10.09 -9.23
C ASP A 146 -16.09 10.56 -8.80
N GLY A 147 -15.11 9.67 -8.67
CA GLY A 147 -13.77 9.97 -8.17
C GLY A 147 -13.65 10.05 -6.65
N SER A 148 -14.71 9.71 -5.90
CA SER A 148 -14.65 9.64 -4.44
C SER A 148 -13.76 8.50 -3.96
N TRP A 149 -12.93 8.74 -2.95
CA TRP A 149 -12.06 7.72 -2.36
C TRP A 149 -12.89 6.79 -1.47
N LYS A 150 -12.70 5.49 -1.66
CA LYS A 150 -13.40 4.44 -0.93
C LYS A 150 -12.62 4.06 0.32
N THR A 151 -13.18 4.37 1.49
CA THR A 151 -12.57 4.00 2.78
C THR A 151 -12.53 2.48 2.97
N ASN A 152 -13.45 1.74 2.37
CA ASN A 152 -13.48 0.28 2.33
C ASN A 152 -12.66 -0.32 1.16
N SER A 153 -11.76 0.46 0.55
CA SER A 153 -10.86 -0.03 -0.50
C SER A 153 -10.09 -1.27 -0.06
N ARG A 154 -9.98 -2.26 -0.96
CA ARG A 154 -9.26 -3.51 -0.69
C ARG A 154 -8.61 -4.05 -1.96
N ASN A 155 -7.39 -4.55 -1.82
CA ASN A 155 -6.72 -5.26 -2.90
C ASN A 155 -7.11 -6.75 -2.88
N PRO A 156 -7.64 -7.32 -3.98
CA PRO A 156 -8.01 -8.74 -4.02
C PRO A 156 -6.82 -9.70 -3.96
N ARG A 157 -5.59 -9.21 -4.20
CA ARG A 157 -4.37 -10.01 -4.27
C ARG A 157 -3.48 -9.90 -3.03
N SER A 158 -3.87 -9.12 -2.03
CA SER A 158 -3.06 -8.91 -0.82
C SER A 158 -3.91 -8.52 0.39
N SER A 159 -3.26 -8.33 1.54
CA SER A 159 -3.94 -7.81 2.73
C SER A 159 -4.17 -6.29 2.68
N ALA A 160 -3.73 -5.59 1.64
CA ALA A 160 -3.84 -4.12 1.54
C ALA A 160 -5.30 -3.65 1.61
N ALA A 161 -5.55 -2.66 2.48
CA ALA A 161 -6.88 -2.12 2.72
C ALA A 161 -6.86 -0.66 3.16
N GLY A 162 -7.99 0.02 2.98
CA GLY A 162 -8.19 1.40 3.42
C GLY A 162 -7.68 2.44 2.42
N LEU A 163 -7.79 3.71 2.81
CA LEU A 163 -7.36 4.85 1.99
C LEU A 163 -5.85 4.83 1.66
N GLY A 164 -5.04 4.24 2.53
CA GLY A 164 -3.59 4.09 2.33
C GLY A 164 -3.16 2.70 1.86
N GLN A 165 -4.10 1.78 1.59
CA GLN A 165 -3.80 0.41 1.13
C GLN A 165 -2.75 -0.33 1.98
N PHE A 166 -2.80 -0.18 3.31
CA PHE A 166 -1.81 -0.77 4.20
C PHE A 166 -1.92 -2.29 4.28
N LEU A 167 -0.80 -2.99 4.11
CA LEU A 167 -0.67 -4.41 4.45
C LEU A 167 -0.85 -4.60 5.97
N GLY A 168 -1.41 -5.75 6.37
CA GLY A 168 -1.68 -6.01 7.79
C GLY A 168 -0.42 -6.02 8.66
N ALA A 169 0.69 -6.54 8.15
CA ALA A 169 1.98 -6.55 8.86
C ALA A 169 2.55 -5.13 9.02
N THR A 170 2.51 -4.31 7.97
CA THR A 170 2.95 -2.90 8.04
C THR A 170 2.09 -2.12 9.01
N TRP A 171 0.76 -2.30 8.96
CA TRP A 171 -0.18 -1.64 9.87
C TRP A 171 0.08 -1.99 11.34
N GLN A 172 0.30 -3.27 11.64
CA GLN A 172 0.69 -3.70 12.98
C GLN A 172 2.03 -3.08 13.40
N GLY A 173 3.03 -3.07 12.52
CA GLY A 173 4.32 -2.42 12.79
C GLY A 173 4.22 -0.91 13.05
N GLU A 174 3.26 -0.21 12.43
CA GLU A 174 2.97 1.18 12.77
C GLU A 174 2.38 1.31 14.17
N ALA A 175 1.49 0.40 14.59
CA ALA A 175 0.92 0.40 15.94
C ALA A 175 1.94 0.05 17.03
N GLU A 176 2.95 -0.76 16.72
CA GLU A 176 4.03 -1.11 17.65
C GLU A 176 5.10 0.00 17.73
N ARG A 177 5.20 0.87 16.71
CA ARG A 177 6.18 1.96 16.71
C ARG A 177 5.72 3.16 17.54
N ALA A 178 6.46 3.46 18.59
CA ALA A 178 6.24 4.65 19.42
C ALA A 178 6.16 5.95 18.60
N GLY A 179 5.25 6.84 19.01
CA GLY A 179 5.05 8.16 18.40
C GLY A 179 4.15 8.20 17.17
N THR A 180 3.68 7.06 16.65
CA THR A 180 2.68 7.04 15.57
C THR A 180 1.27 7.24 16.11
N TRP A 181 0.35 7.63 15.22
CA TRP A 181 -1.07 7.72 15.53
C TRP A 181 -1.65 6.38 15.99
N LEU A 182 -1.29 5.30 15.29
CA LEU A 182 -1.76 3.95 15.61
C LEU A 182 -1.25 3.46 16.94
N HIS A 183 0.01 3.76 17.27
CA HIS A 183 0.56 3.44 18.57
C HIS A 183 -0.19 4.16 19.69
N GLY A 184 -0.51 5.45 19.51
CA GLY A 184 -1.34 6.18 20.46
C GLY A 184 -2.72 5.55 20.67
N ILE A 185 -3.35 5.03 19.61
CA ILE A 185 -4.61 4.28 19.74
C ILE A 185 -4.38 2.98 20.49
N ALA A 186 -3.39 2.18 20.09
CA ALA A 186 -3.11 0.88 20.70
C ALA A 186 -2.79 1.00 22.19
N MET A 187 -2.00 2.01 22.60
CA MET A 187 -1.73 2.32 24.01
C MET A 187 -3.02 2.65 24.77
N ARG A 188 -3.85 3.57 24.26
CA ARG A 188 -5.09 3.98 24.94
C ARG A 188 -6.10 2.85 25.09
N GLN A 189 -6.05 1.87 24.19
CA GLN A 189 -6.94 0.71 24.22
C GLN A 189 -6.37 -0.48 24.99
N GLY A 190 -5.14 -0.38 25.52
CA GLY A 190 -4.48 -1.51 26.18
C GLY A 190 -4.18 -2.68 25.23
N TRP A 191 -3.94 -2.39 23.96
CA TRP A 191 -3.70 -3.39 22.91
C TRP A 191 -2.24 -3.83 22.79
N LEU A 192 -1.33 -3.23 23.57
CA LEU A 192 0.09 -3.55 23.54
C LEU A 192 0.48 -4.37 24.76
N SER A 193 1.38 -5.34 24.57
CA SER A 193 2.05 -6.06 25.66
C SER A 193 3.09 -5.16 26.35
N SER A 194 3.69 -5.67 27.43
CA SER A 194 4.81 -5.02 28.11
C SER A 194 5.97 -4.67 27.17
N ASP A 195 6.17 -5.50 26.15
CA ASP A 195 7.30 -5.38 25.21
C ASP A 195 6.92 -4.53 23.98
N GLY A 196 5.74 -3.92 23.98
CA GLY A 196 5.28 -3.02 22.92
C GLY A 196 4.68 -3.71 21.70
N HIS A 197 4.49 -5.04 21.74
CA HIS A 197 3.87 -5.80 20.65
C HIS A 197 2.34 -5.80 20.75
N VAL A 198 1.66 -5.85 19.61
CA VAL A 198 0.19 -5.92 19.59
C VAL A 198 -0.27 -7.28 20.13
N LEU A 199 -1.16 -7.26 21.12
CA LEU A 199 -1.75 -8.44 21.71
C LEU A 199 -2.56 -9.23 20.65
N PRO A 200 -2.48 -10.57 20.62
CA PRO A 200 -3.19 -11.37 19.63
C PRO A 200 -4.71 -11.09 19.58
N GLY A 201 -5.35 -10.91 20.73
CA GLY A 201 -6.79 -10.61 20.83
C GLY A 201 -7.19 -9.22 20.32
N ALA A 202 -6.25 -8.28 20.19
CA ALA A 202 -6.50 -6.93 19.67
C ALA A 202 -6.31 -6.82 18.15
N ARG A 203 -5.73 -7.84 17.51
CA ARG A 203 -5.25 -7.75 16.12
C ARG A 203 -6.33 -7.40 15.12
N SER A 204 -7.49 -8.06 15.19
CA SER A 204 -8.59 -7.78 14.24
C SER A 204 -9.20 -6.40 14.45
N ALA A 205 -9.33 -5.94 15.71
CA ALA A 205 -9.79 -4.59 16.01
C ALA A 205 -8.81 -3.53 15.48
N LEU A 206 -7.51 -3.77 15.64
CA LEU A 206 -6.47 -2.92 15.08
C LEU A 206 -6.54 -2.90 13.54
N LEU A 207 -6.66 -4.05 12.89
CA LEU A 207 -6.70 -4.14 11.42
C LEU A 207 -7.95 -3.48 10.81
N ALA A 208 -9.08 -3.48 11.54
CA ALA A 208 -10.30 -2.80 11.14
C ALA A 208 -10.15 -1.27 11.07
N LEU A 209 -9.21 -0.69 11.83
CA LEU A 209 -8.94 0.76 11.77
C LEU A 209 -8.41 1.23 10.40
N ARG A 210 -8.00 0.34 9.51
CA ARG A 210 -7.65 0.70 8.12
C ARG A 210 -8.82 1.30 7.36
N TYR A 211 -10.04 0.93 7.74
CA TYR A 211 -11.26 1.43 7.11
C TYR A 211 -11.77 2.74 7.74
N ASP A 212 -11.19 3.17 8.86
CA ASP A 212 -11.42 4.50 9.41
C ASP A 212 -10.58 5.54 8.65
N ALA A 213 -11.25 6.52 8.04
CA ALA A 213 -10.59 7.48 7.15
C ALA A 213 -9.53 8.32 7.87
N ALA A 214 -9.84 8.83 9.05
CA ALA A 214 -8.94 9.69 9.81
C ALA A 214 -7.70 8.91 10.27
N THR A 215 -7.88 7.68 10.72
CA THR A 215 -6.79 6.79 11.14
C THR A 215 -5.93 6.37 9.95
N ALA A 216 -6.53 6.00 8.81
CA ALA A 216 -5.79 5.67 7.60
C ALA A 216 -4.95 6.85 7.10
N ILE A 217 -5.51 8.07 7.06
CA ILE A 217 -4.79 9.29 6.66
C ILE A 217 -3.60 9.58 7.60
N ASN A 218 -3.82 9.47 8.92
CA ASN A 218 -2.74 9.69 9.88
C ASN A 218 -1.64 8.63 9.80
N ALA A 219 -2.00 7.36 9.58
CA ALA A 219 -1.03 6.29 9.37
C ALA A 219 -0.23 6.50 8.07
N THR A 220 -0.89 6.93 6.98
CA THR A 220 -0.21 7.33 5.74
C THR A 220 0.79 8.44 6.00
N ALA A 221 0.42 9.46 6.77
CA ALA A 221 1.30 10.56 7.12
C ALA A 221 2.51 10.11 7.96
N ASP A 222 2.31 9.21 8.93
CA ASP A 222 3.39 8.63 9.75
C ASP A 222 4.36 7.83 8.90
N TYR A 223 3.84 7.01 7.98
CA TYR A 223 4.65 6.18 7.10
C TYR A 223 5.41 7.01 6.06
N ALA A 224 4.77 8.04 5.50
CA ALA A 224 5.40 9.00 4.60
C ALA A 224 6.55 9.74 5.29
N HIS A 225 6.33 10.27 6.50
CA HIS A 225 7.36 10.93 7.29
C HIS A 225 8.54 10.00 7.58
N ARG A 226 8.28 8.78 8.08
CA ARG A 226 9.33 7.78 8.29
C ARG A 226 10.11 7.49 7.01
N SER A 227 9.42 7.31 5.90
CA SER A 227 10.04 6.99 4.61
C SER A 227 10.97 8.11 4.15
N VAL A 228 10.50 9.36 4.14
CA VAL A 228 11.32 10.52 3.76
C VAL A 228 12.53 10.66 4.68
N THR A 229 12.35 10.55 5.99
CA THR A 229 13.44 10.64 6.96
C THR A 229 14.51 9.57 6.76
N LEU A 230 14.10 8.31 6.54
CA LEU A 230 15.04 7.21 6.30
C LEU A 230 15.73 7.31 4.94
N LEU A 231 15.05 7.78 3.90
CA LEU A 231 15.66 8.05 2.60
C LEU A 231 16.72 9.16 2.70
N LYS A 232 16.41 10.27 3.37
CA LYS A 232 17.38 11.35 3.65
C LYS A 232 18.58 10.81 4.44
N LYS A 233 18.35 10.02 5.49
CA LYS A 233 19.41 9.37 6.27
C LYS A 233 20.28 8.42 5.44
N ALA A 234 19.71 7.80 4.40
CA ALA A 234 20.46 6.97 3.46
C ALA A 234 21.27 7.78 2.43
N GLY A 235 21.27 9.12 2.51
CA GLY A 235 21.98 10.00 1.58
C GLY A 235 21.24 10.26 0.27
N ILE A 236 19.93 9.98 0.19
CA ILE A 236 19.11 10.40 -0.95
C ILE A 236 18.80 11.89 -0.80
N ALA A 237 19.16 12.67 -1.81
CA ALA A 237 18.76 14.07 -1.90
C ALA A 237 17.25 14.15 -2.18
N ILE A 238 16.49 14.60 -1.18
CA ILE A 238 15.06 14.88 -1.29
C ILE A 238 14.92 16.38 -1.07
N GLY A 239 14.53 17.09 -2.14
CA GLY A 239 14.24 18.51 -2.10
C GLY A 239 13.09 18.86 -1.16
N GLU A 240 12.88 20.16 -0.96
CA GLU A 240 11.78 20.67 -0.14
C GLU A 240 10.49 20.87 -0.94
N ASP A 241 10.56 20.77 -2.27
CA ASP A 241 9.39 20.90 -3.12
C ASP A 241 8.41 19.73 -2.91
N ILE A 242 7.12 20.06 -2.99
CA ILE A 242 6.03 19.13 -2.66
C ILE A 242 6.07 17.89 -3.58
N THR A 243 6.46 18.06 -4.84
CA THR A 243 6.52 16.97 -5.82
C THR A 243 7.58 15.95 -5.44
N THR A 244 8.81 16.40 -5.15
CA THR A 244 9.90 15.51 -4.75
C THR A 244 9.59 14.81 -3.43
N VAL A 245 9.02 15.53 -2.45
CA VAL A 245 8.60 14.94 -1.17
C VAL A 245 7.52 13.87 -1.37
N ALA A 246 6.49 14.16 -2.17
CA ALA A 246 5.39 13.23 -2.43
C ALA A 246 5.89 11.95 -3.13
N ARG A 247 6.74 12.09 -4.15
CA ARG A 247 7.30 10.95 -4.89
C ARG A 247 8.21 10.09 -4.02
N ALA A 248 9.06 10.72 -3.19
CA ALA A 248 9.91 9.99 -2.25
C ALA A 248 9.10 9.24 -1.18
N ALA A 249 8.09 9.90 -0.61
CA ALA A 249 7.17 9.28 0.34
C ALA A 249 6.40 8.11 -0.30
N TYR A 250 5.86 8.30 -1.50
CA TYR A 250 5.16 7.26 -2.26
C TYR A 250 6.06 6.06 -2.57
N LEU A 251 7.30 6.29 -3.03
CA LEU A 251 8.27 5.21 -3.28
C LEU A 251 8.53 4.39 -2.01
N GLY A 252 8.72 5.06 -0.87
CA GLY A 252 8.91 4.40 0.42
C GLY A 252 7.68 3.59 0.84
N HIS A 253 6.47 4.11 0.60
CA HIS A 253 5.20 3.42 0.85
C HIS A 253 5.02 2.19 -0.03
N HIS A 254 5.19 2.35 -1.34
CA HIS A 254 4.85 1.34 -2.34
C HIS A 254 5.87 0.20 -2.42
N LEU A 255 7.17 0.49 -2.22
CA LEU A 255 8.23 -0.53 -2.24
C LEU A 255 8.64 -1.04 -0.87
N GLY A 256 8.31 -0.30 0.19
CA GLY A 256 9.02 -0.35 1.45
C GLY A 256 10.34 0.41 1.38
N THR A 257 10.74 1.02 2.49
CA THR A 257 11.84 1.99 2.50
C THR A 257 13.20 1.42 2.05
N ALA A 258 13.50 0.16 2.38
CA ALA A 258 14.77 -0.46 1.99
C ALA A 258 14.89 -0.64 0.47
N ASP A 259 13.81 -1.09 -0.18
CA ASP A 259 13.80 -1.22 -1.64
C ASP A 259 13.72 0.15 -2.32
N ALA A 260 13.06 1.14 -1.71
CA ALA A 260 13.10 2.52 -2.20
C ALA A 260 14.53 3.10 -2.21
N VAL A 261 15.35 2.85 -1.17
CA VAL A 261 16.77 3.25 -1.15
C VAL A 261 17.52 2.59 -2.31
N ARG A 262 17.39 1.28 -2.49
CA ARG A 262 18.06 0.54 -3.59
C ARG A 262 17.63 1.07 -4.95
N PHE A 263 16.32 1.24 -5.13
CA PHE A 263 15.73 1.80 -6.34
C PHE A 263 16.31 3.17 -6.69
N LEU A 264 16.52 4.03 -5.70
CA LEU A 264 17.05 5.38 -5.91
C LEU A 264 18.58 5.44 -6.09
N LYS A 265 19.33 4.46 -5.56
CA LYS A 265 20.81 4.43 -5.64
C LYS A 265 21.41 3.69 -6.84
N GLY A 266 20.60 3.04 -7.67
CA GLY A 266 21.12 2.24 -8.79
C GLY A 266 20.18 1.17 -9.30
N GLY A 267 19.03 0.99 -8.66
CA GLY A 267 18.01 0.03 -9.09
C GLY A 267 17.94 -1.21 -8.20
N LEU A 268 16.98 -2.07 -8.51
CA LEU A 268 16.77 -3.33 -7.82
C LEU A 268 17.45 -4.47 -8.58
N GLY A 269 17.91 -5.49 -7.86
CA GLY A 269 18.37 -6.72 -8.50
C GLY A 269 17.24 -7.36 -9.34
N SER A 270 17.58 -7.91 -10.50
CA SER A 270 16.61 -8.37 -11.50
C SER A 270 15.57 -9.36 -10.94
N GLY A 271 15.98 -10.30 -10.08
CA GLY A 271 15.05 -11.22 -9.40
C GLY A 271 14.05 -10.52 -8.48
N ARG A 272 14.51 -9.55 -7.68
CA ARG A 272 13.63 -8.76 -6.81
C ARG A 272 12.70 -7.86 -7.62
N ALA A 273 13.21 -7.25 -8.69
CA ALA A 273 12.42 -6.40 -9.59
C ALA A 273 11.31 -7.19 -10.30
N LYS A 274 11.62 -8.41 -10.78
CA LYS A 274 10.63 -9.33 -11.37
C LYS A 274 9.53 -9.67 -10.35
N LEU A 275 9.91 -10.05 -9.13
CA LEU A 275 8.95 -10.38 -8.07
C LEU A 275 8.00 -9.22 -7.77
N LEU A 276 8.54 -8.01 -7.60
CA LEU A 276 7.73 -6.82 -7.33
C LEU A 276 6.81 -6.48 -8.51
N LEU A 277 7.32 -6.52 -9.74
CA LEU A 277 6.52 -6.23 -10.93
C LEU A 277 5.35 -7.21 -11.07
N HIS A 278 5.59 -8.51 -10.86
CA HIS A 278 4.53 -9.52 -10.84
C HIS A 278 3.48 -9.23 -9.76
N ALA A 279 3.90 -8.88 -8.55
CA ALA A 279 2.98 -8.54 -7.46
C ALA A 279 2.14 -7.30 -7.78
N GLN A 280 2.73 -6.30 -8.44
CA GLN A 280 2.09 -5.01 -8.70
C GLN A 280 1.13 -5.07 -9.89
N VAL A 281 1.59 -5.58 -11.04
CA VAL A 281 0.80 -5.56 -12.30
C VAL A 281 0.24 -6.93 -12.71
N GLY A 282 0.55 -7.99 -11.97
CA GLY A 282 0.18 -9.36 -12.30
C GLY A 282 1.14 -10.04 -13.28
N SER A 283 1.26 -11.36 -13.19
CA SER A 283 2.26 -12.14 -13.92
C SER A 283 2.21 -11.93 -15.44
N ALA A 284 1.03 -11.93 -16.06
CA ALA A 284 0.91 -11.80 -17.51
C ALA A 284 1.39 -10.43 -18.02
N ALA A 285 1.01 -9.34 -17.35
CA ALA A 285 1.45 -8.00 -17.72
C ALA A 285 2.94 -7.79 -17.41
N ALA A 286 3.43 -8.35 -16.31
CA ALA A 286 4.84 -8.30 -15.95
C ALA A 286 5.71 -9.02 -17.00
N SER A 287 5.37 -10.25 -17.37
CA SER A 287 6.11 -11.01 -18.41
C SER A 287 6.18 -10.28 -19.74
N ARG A 288 5.07 -9.65 -20.19
CA ARG A 288 5.08 -8.85 -21.43
C ARG A 288 6.04 -7.66 -21.35
N ARG A 289 6.04 -6.92 -20.24
CA ARG A 289 6.94 -5.77 -20.03
C ARG A 289 8.41 -6.19 -19.95
N ILE A 290 8.69 -7.32 -19.28
CA ILE A 290 10.04 -7.86 -19.21
C ILE A 290 10.51 -8.28 -20.59
N ALA A 291 9.66 -8.96 -21.38
CA ALA A 291 10.01 -9.36 -22.74
C ALA A 291 10.25 -8.15 -23.67
N SER A 292 9.47 -7.06 -23.53
CA SER A 292 9.65 -5.87 -24.36
C SER A 292 10.93 -5.07 -24.02
N VAL A 293 11.35 -5.08 -22.75
CA VAL A 293 12.54 -4.34 -22.29
C VAL A 293 13.80 -5.21 -22.30
N GLY A 294 13.66 -6.53 -22.22
CA GLY A 294 14.76 -7.50 -22.13
C GLY A 294 15.35 -7.67 -20.73
N ASP A 295 14.96 -6.83 -19.75
CA ASP A 295 15.44 -6.89 -18.38
C ASP A 295 14.35 -6.51 -17.37
N ALA A 296 14.24 -7.28 -16.28
CA ALA A 296 13.22 -7.07 -15.27
C ALA A 296 13.48 -5.85 -14.38
N ALA A 297 14.75 -5.49 -14.13
CA ALA A 297 15.07 -4.31 -13.34
C ALA A 297 14.64 -3.02 -14.05
N ASN A 298 14.99 -2.90 -15.34
CA ASN A 298 14.60 -1.79 -16.19
C ASN A 298 13.10 -1.77 -16.47
N ALA A 299 12.46 -2.93 -16.70
CA ALA A 299 11.01 -3.01 -16.88
C ALA A 299 10.24 -2.52 -15.65
N HIS A 300 10.64 -2.98 -14.46
CA HIS A 300 10.03 -2.52 -13.20
C HIS A 300 10.28 -1.03 -12.97
N ARG A 301 11.51 -0.55 -13.20
CA ARG A 301 11.86 0.87 -13.04
C ARG A 301 11.06 1.78 -13.95
N SER A 302 11.05 1.47 -15.25
CA SER A 302 10.30 2.24 -16.24
C SER A 302 8.80 2.28 -15.89
N TRP A 303 8.22 1.13 -15.55
CA TRP A 303 6.82 1.07 -15.15
C TRP A 303 6.51 1.91 -13.90
N LEU A 304 7.34 1.80 -12.86
CA LEU A 304 7.08 2.50 -11.60
C LEU A 304 7.25 4.02 -11.74
N LEU A 305 8.25 4.47 -12.50
CA LEU A 305 8.43 5.90 -12.76
C LEU A 305 7.26 6.48 -13.56
N ASP A 306 6.84 5.80 -14.63
CA ASP A 306 5.67 6.19 -15.42
C ASP A 306 4.38 6.20 -14.57
N TYR A 307 4.20 5.20 -13.70
CA TYR A 307 3.07 5.18 -12.77
C TYR A 307 3.11 6.38 -11.83
N ILE A 308 4.26 6.68 -11.21
CA ILE A 308 4.43 7.81 -10.29
C ILE A 308 4.17 9.13 -11.00
N ASP A 309 4.70 9.31 -12.21
CA ASP A 309 4.50 10.54 -12.99
C ASP A 309 3.01 10.79 -13.29
N ARG A 310 2.25 9.73 -13.57
CA ARG A 310 0.81 9.82 -13.90
C ARG A 310 -0.10 9.94 -12.67
N HIS A 311 0.28 9.34 -11.54
CA HIS A 311 -0.62 9.16 -10.40
C HIS A 311 -0.23 9.95 -9.14
N VAL A 312 1.03 10.36 -9.00
CA VAL A 312 1.51 11.11 -7.82
C VAL A 312 1.70 12.57 -8.21
N THR A 313 0.58 13.29 -8.33
CA THR A 313 0.50 14.68 -8.82
C THR A 313 0.04 15.64 -7.71
N PRO A 314 0.90 15.96 -6.73
CA PRO A 314 0.49 16.76 -5.57
C PRO A 314 0.13 18.21 -5.91
N THR A 315 0.64 18.76 -7.02
CA THR A 315 0.27 20.10 -7.48
C THR A 315 -1.23 20.24 -7.79
N ARG A 316 -1.92 19.13 -8.13
CA ARG A 316 -3.39 19.12 -8.28
C ARG A 316 -4.13 19.51 -7.00
N PHE A 317 -3.49 19.29 -5.85
CA PHE A 317 -4.08 19.51 -4.53
C PHE A 317 -3.49 20.73 -3.81
N ALA A 318 -2.50 21.39 -4.41
CA ALA A 318 -2.00 22.66 -3.93
C ALA A 318 -3.00 23.78 -4.29
N VAL A 319 -2.94 24.89 -3.55
CA VAL A 319 -3.70 26.13 -3.81
C VAL A 319 -2.76 27.16 -4.41
#